data_AF-A0A8T5P3K3-F1
#
_entry.id   AF-A0A8T5P3K3-F1
#
_cell.length_a   1.000
_cell.length_b   1.000
_cell.length_c   1.000
_cell.angle_alpha   90.00
_cell.angle_beta   90.00
_cell.angle_gamma   90.00
#
_symmetry.space_group_name_H-M   'P 1'
#
loop_
_entity.id
_entity.type
_entity.pdbx_description
1 polymer ?
#
loop_
_entity_poly.entity_id
_entity_poly.type
_entity_poly.pdbx_seq_one_letter_code
_entity_poly.pdbx_strand_id
1 'polypeptide(L)' 'MRIRVVSSKEEINSLGSSEKIIHLAFRPSNKDIFSLVQACPNVKAIHVPSSYIKTISNSTRMFLEMQDISLLEGDVWG' A
#
# COMPACT_ATOMS: atom_id res chain seq x y z
N MET A 1 -12.89 -9.63 -6.61
CA MET A 1 -11.76 -8.68 -6.41
C MET A 1 -10.60 -9.45 -5.81
N ARG A 2 -9.38 -9.28 -6.32
CA ARG A 2 -8.18 -9.98 -5.80
C ARG A 2 -7.34 -8.96 -5.03
N ILE A 3 -7.08 -9.24 -3.76
CA ILE A 3 -6.15 -8.44 -2.94
C ILE A 3 -4.77 -9.05 -3.08
N ARG A 4 -3.78 -8.22 -3.42
CA ARG A 4 -2.37 -8.63 -3.42
C ARG A 4 -1.80 -8.39 -2.03
N VAL A 5 -1.44 -9.45 -1.33
CA VAL A 5 -0.70 -9.36 -0.07
C VAL A 5 0.78 -9.18 -0.38
N VAL A 6 1.42 -8.22 0.27
CA VAL A 6 2.85 -7.94 0.19
C VAL A 6 3.42 -8.04 1.59
N SER A 7 4.25 -9.05 1.83
CA SER A 7 4.74 -9.39 3.17
C SER A 7 6.10 -8.77 3.49
N SER A 8 6.81 -8.28 2.48
CA SER A 8 8.10 -7.63 2.65
C SER A 8 8.34 -6.53 1.61
N LYS A 9 9.30 -5.66 1.87
CA LYS A 9 9.70 -4.59 0.94
C LYS A 9 10.28 -5.13 -0.38
N GLU A 10 10.89 -6.31 -0.35
CA GLU A 10 11.47 -6.97 -1.54
C GLU A 10 10.37 -7.38 -2.53
N GLU A 11 9.19 -7.75 -2.03
CA GLU A 11 8.04 -8.13 -2.85
C GLU A 11 7.43 -6.95 -3.62
N ILE A 12 7.70 -5.69 -3.22
CA ILE A 12 7.19 -4.50 -3.92
C ILE A 12 7.63 -4.50 -5.39
N ASN A 13 8.86 -4.91 -5.67
CA ASN A 13 9.41 -4.95 -7.03
C ASN A 13 8.75 -6.03 -7.91
N SER A 14 8.03 -6.97 -7.30
CA SER A 14 7.29 -8.03 -8.01
C SER A 14 5.84 -7.64 -8.32
N LEU A 15 5.40 -6.46 -7.90
CA LEU A 15 4.05 -5.97 -8.16
C LEU A 15 3.86 -5.69 -9.65
N GLY A 16 2.78 -6.24 -10.21
CA GLY A 16 2.36 -5.93 -11.57
C GLY A 16 1.48 -4.68 -11.64
N SER A 17 1.19 -4.27 -12.86
CA SER A 17 0.27 -3.16 -13.16
C SER A 17 -1.21 -3.57 -13.11
N SER A 18 -1.52 -4.83 -12.83
CA SER A 18 -2.89 -5.38 -12.82
C SER A 18 -3.56 -5.29 -11.44
N GLU A 19 -2.75 -5.11 -10.40
CA GLU A 19 -3.13 -5.13 -9.01
C GLU A 19 -3.79 -3.79 -8.63
N LYS A 20 -5.04 -3.86 -8.17
CA LYS A 20 -5.78 -2.64 -7.78
C LYS A 20 -5.84 -2.41 -6.28
N ILE A 21 -5.72 -3.49 -5.50
CA ILE A 21 -5.80 -3.44 -4.04
C ILE A 21 -4.61 -4.21 -3.49
N ILE A 22 -3.79 -3.53 -2.69
CA ILE A 22 -2.59 -4.09 -2.09
C ILE A 22 -2.75 -4.04 -0.58
N HIS A 23 -2.51 -5.16 0.11
CA HIS A 23 -2.39 -5.20 1.56
C HIS A 23 -0.92 -5.32 1.96
N LEU A 24 -0.43 -4.37 2.75
CA LEU A 24 0.92 -4.37 3.31
C LEU A 24 0.92 -5.08 4.66
N ALA A 25 1.44 -6.31 4.70
CA ALA A 25 1.54 -7.10 5.93
C ALA A 25 2.80 -6.79 6.76
N PHE A 26 3.55 -5.75 6.38
CA PHE A 26 4.69 -5.21 7.12
C PHE A 26 4.53 -3.71 7.32
N ARG A 27 5.28 -3.13 8.26
CA ARG A 27 5.29 -1.68 8.50
C ARG A 27 6.03 -0.96 7.37
N PRO A 28 5.35 -0.20 6.49
CA PRO A 28 6.04 0.47 5.40
C PRO A 28 6.71 1.76 5.88
N SER A 29 7.87 2.08 5.29
CA SER A 29 8.43 3.42 5.30
C SER A 29 7.79 4.29 4.21
N ASN A 30 8.02 5.60 4.26
CA ASN A 30 7.60 6.49 3.18
C ASN A 30 8.15 6.04 1.83
N LYS A 31 9.42 5.58 1.79
CA LYS A 31 10.07 5.07 0.57
C LYS A 31 9.33 3.86 0.00
N ASP A 32 8.92 2.92 0.86
CA ASP A 32 8.22 1.71 0.43
C ASP A 32 6.88 2.05 -0.24
N ILE A 33 6.13 3.02 0.31
CA ILE A 33 4.87 3.49 -0.29
C ILE A 33 5.13 4.13 -1.65
N PHE A 34 6.14 4.99 -1.79
CA PHE A 34 6.48 5.58 -3.08
C PHE A 34 6.88 4.51 -4.11
N SER A 35 7.72 3.56 -3.72
CA SER A 35 8.14 2.45 -4.59
C SER A 35 6.95 1.59 -5.02
N LEU A 36 5.98 1.34 -4.13
CA LEU A 36 4.75 0.60 -4.45
C LEU A 36 3.90 1.33 -5.48
N VAL A 37 3.67 2.64 -5.30
CA VAL A 37 2.87 3.44 -6.25
C VAL A 37 3.57 3.52 -7.62
N GLN A 38 4.90 3.59 -7.65
CA GLN A 38 5.68 3.55 -8.88
C GLN A 38 5.61 2.18 -9.58
N ALA A 39 5.73 1.08 -8.82
CA ALA A 39 5.66 -0.27 -9.37
C ALA A 39 4.25 -0.62 -9.87
N CYS A 40 3.22 -0.09 -9.21
CA CYS A 40 1.82 -0.39 -9.47
C CYS A 40 1.01 0.89 -9.72
N PRO A 41 1.10 1.50 -10.92
CA PRO A 41 0.45 2.78 -11.21
C PRO A 41 -1.08 2.74 -11.23
N ASN A 42 -1.67 1.54 -11.27
CA ASN A 42 -3.13 1.33 -11.29
C ASN A 42 -3.71 0.98 -9.91
N VAL A 43 -2.89 1.05 -8.85
CA VAL A 43 -3.37 0.82 -7.48
C VAL A 43 -4.44 1.85 -7.12
N LYS A 44 -5.50 1.38 -6.47
CA LYS A 44 -6.64 2.18 -6.02
C LYS A 44 -6.78 2.22 -4.51
N ALA A 45 -6.33 1.17 -3.84
CA ALA A 45 -6.31 1.14 -2.39
C ALA A 45 -5.08 0.41 -1.84
N ILE A 46 -4.53 0.97 -0.78
CA ILE A 46 -3.49 0.35 0.03
C ILE A 46 -4.10 0.06 1.40
N HIS A 47 -4.24 -1.22 1.70
CA HIS A 47 -4.66 -1.72 3.00
C HIS A 47 -3.45 -1.87 3.91
N VAL A 48 -3.58 -1.41 5.15
CA VAL A 48 -2.52 -1.46 6.14
C VAL A 48 -3.11 -1.85 7.50
N PRO A 49 -2.45 -2.75 8.26
CA PRO A 49 -2.82 -3.05 9.64
C PRO A 49 -2.94 -1.80 10.52
N SER A 50 -3.86 -1.82 11.49
CA SER A 50 -4.10 -0.73 12.43
C SER A 50 -2.86 -0.26 13.18
N SER A 51 -1.92 -1.17 13.46
CA SER A 51 -0.64 -0.84 14.12
C SER A 51 0.28 0.01 13.23
N TYR A 52 0.17 -0.10 11.91
CA TYR A 52 1.07 0.55 10.97
C TYR A 52 0.46 1.81 10.37
N ILE A 53 -0.87 1.88 10.22
CA ILE A 53 -1.53 3.07 9.64
C ILE A 53 -1.23 4.34 10.46
N LYS A 54 -1.14 4.21 11.79
CA LYS A 54 -0.79 5.30 12.72
C LYS A 54 0.61 5.88 12.48
N THR A 55 1.44 5.15 11.76
CA THR A 55 2.85 5.47 11.52
C THR A 55 3.09 6.11 10.16
N ILE A 56 2.05 6.14 9.32
CA ILE A 56 2.06 6.79 8.02
C ILE A 56 2.00 8.31 8.21
N SER A 57 3.00 9.00 7.69
CA SER A 57 3.13 10.45 7.78
C SER A 57 2.01 11.19 7.03
N ASN A 58 1.69 12.41 7.47
CA ASN A 58 0.69 13.25 6.82
C ASN A 58 1.05 13.56 5.35
N SER A 59 2.34 13.79 5.06
CA SER A 59 2.80 14.01 3.69
C SER A 59 2.57 12.80 2.79
N THR A 60 2.79 11.58 3.31
CA THR A 60 2.45 10.36 2.58
C THR A 60 0.95 10.21 2.34
N ARG A 61 0.12 10.57 3.33
CA ARG A 61 -1.35 10.56 3.16
C ARG A 61 -1.79 11.53 2.07
N MET A 62 -1.29 12.77 2.09
CA MET A 62 -1.56 13.76 1.05
C MET A 62 -1.09 13.27 -0.33
N PHE A 63 0.09 12.66 -0.41
CA PHE A 63 0.57 12.08 -1.66
C PHE A 63 -0.38 11.03 -2.22
N LEU A 64 -0.84 10.08 -1.38
CA LEU A 64 -1.78 9.05 -1.80
C LEU A 64 -3.13 9.65 -2.25
N GLU A 65 -3.63 10.64 -1.53
CA GLU A 65 -4.86 11.37 -1.89
C GLU A 65 -4.73 12.08 -3.25
N MET A 66 -3.60 12.75 -3.50
CA MET A 66 -3.29 13.38 -4.79
C MET A 66 -3.21 12.36 -5.95
N GLN A 67 -2.89 11.11 -5.67
CA GLN A 67 -2.85 10.02 -6.65
C GLN A 67 -4.19 9.26 -6.77
N ASP A 68 -5.25 9.70 -6.09
CA ASP A 68 -6.55 8.99 -6.03
C ASP A 68 -6.40 7.55 -5.47
N ILE A 69 -5.53 7.40 -4.45
CA ILE A 69 -5.27 6.13 -3.77
C ILE A 69 -5.83 6.20 -2.34
N SER A 70 -6.76 5.31 -2.03
CA SER A 70 -7.33 5.19 -0.70
C SER A 70 -6.40 4.43 0.24
N LEU A 71 -6.02 5.06 1.36
CA LEU A 71 -5.33 4.36 2.46
C LEU A 71 -6.38 3.78 3.41
N LEU A 72 -6.50 2.46 3.44
CA LEU A 72 -7.51 1.74 4.21
C LEU A 72 -6.89 1.04 5.42
N GLU A 73 -7.57 1.16 6.55
CA GLU A 73 -7.21 0.44 7.77
C GLU A 73 -7.88 -0.94 7.78
N GLY A 74 -7.10 -1.97 8.08
CA GLY A 74 -7.66 -3.29 8.36
C GLY A 74 -6.74 -4.43 7.96
N ASP A 75 -6.90 -5.53 8.69
CA ASP A 75 -6.19 -6.78 8.45
C ASP A 75 -6.99 -7.65 7.46
N VAL A 76 -6.31 -8.23 6.48
CA VAL A 76 -6.89 -9.29 5.64
C VAL A 76 -6.67 -10.64 6.32
N TRP A 77 -7.35 -10.84 7.44
CA TRP A 77 -7.51 -12.16 8.02
C TRP A 77 -8.78 -12.75 7.42
N GLY A 78 -8.63 -13.94 6.81
CA GLY A 78 -9.74 -14.71 6.25
C GLY A 78 -10.71 -15.17 7.33
#